data_AF-A0A1X7SGZ6-F1
#
_entry.id   AF-A0A1X7SGZ6-F1
#
_cell.length_a   1.000
_cell.length_b   1.000
_cell.length_c   1.000
_cell.angle_alpha   90.00
_cell.angle_beta   90.00
_cell.angle_gamma   90.00
#
_symmetry.space_group_name_H-M   'P 1'
#
loop_
_entity.id
_entity.type
_entity.pdbx_description
1 polymer ?
#
loop_
_entity_poly.entity_id
_entity_poly.type
_entity_poly.pdbx_seq_one_letter_code
_entity_poly.pdbx_strand_id
1 'polypeptide(L)'
;MWSNGRLVHQQYDLLLYCPLRNSKIATATTLADLFEYRCYEVPMVAEWFEKRNGEGLLIIFDGWDELSEQLRQSSLAASIIHRKQLNKCSVIVTSRSYASSSLLKMDTLSRHVQVIGFSKEEISTVIIQTLQKDTKLAQKIIQYLHSKSNIDSESDDEISDDEVESDDELVESDDELVESDDELVESNDELVGSDDELVESNGELVERGSEVELPTDKDSQLAVKLINDLKLRNDVQSLCYVPLVCSMVILVYCKEGGHLPTTLTQLYQNFILQTIRRHLNLYKRCVN
;
A
#
# COMPACT_ATOMS: atom_id res chain seq x y z
N MET A 1 11.18 8.58 14.45
CA MET A 1 9.95 8.75 15.25
C MET A 1 10.23 9.65 16.44
N TRP A 2 9.25 10.45 16.88
CA TRP A 2 9.37 11.43 17.98
C TRP A 2 9.95 10.81 19.27
N SER A 3 9.56 9.58 19.60
CA SER A 3 10.08 8.79 20.72
C SER A 3 11.59 8.49 20.66
N ASN A 4 12.19 8.48 19.47
CA ASN A 4 13.62 8.19 19.28
C ASN A 4 14.49 9.46 19.30
N GLY A 5 13.93 10.63 19.64
CA GLY A 5 14.66 11.90 19.72
C GLY A 5 15.18 12.45 18.39
N ARG A 6 14.84 11.82 17.25
CA ARG A 6 15.36 12.19 15.92
C ARG A 6 14.72 13.44 15.30
N LEU A 7 13.66 13.98 15.91
CA LEU A 7 13.05 15.23 15.45
C LEU A 7 13.78 16.40 16.13
N VAL A 8 14.48 17.19 15.32
CA VAL A 8 15.41 18.27 15.73
C VAL A 8 14.74 19.37 16.56
N HIS A 9 13.41 19.48 16.47
CA HIS A 9 12.61 20.39 17.29
C HIS A 9 11.50 19.59 17.98
N GLN A 10 11.70 19.22 19.24
CA GLN A 10 10.63 18.68 20.08
C GLN A 10 9.66 19.81 20.43
N GLN A 11 8.70 20.07 19.53
CA GLN A 11 7.65 21.08 19.72
C GLN A 11 6.55 20.64 20.69
N TYR A 12 6.54 19.36 21.09
CA TYR A 12 5.49 18.76 21.90
C TYR A 12 6.08 18.13 23.16
N ASP A 13 5.44 18.42 24.29
CA ASP A 13 5.72 17.86 25.61
C ASP A 13 5.16 16.42 25.71
N LEU A 14 4.05 16.14 25.01
CA LEU A 14 3.40 14.83 24.98
C LEU A 14 2.75 14.55 23.62
N LEU A 15 2.83 13.28 23.21
CA LEU A 15 2.10 12.73 22.08
C LEU A 15 1.16 11.61 22.57
N LEU A 16 -0.12 11.72 22.24
CA LEU A 16 -1.13 10.69 22.49
C LEU A 16 -1.60 10.05 21.19
N TYR A 17 -1.55 8.72 21.13
CA TYR A 17 -2.13 7.93 20.04
C TYR A 17 -3.46 7.34 20.51
N CYS A 18 -4.54 7.71 19.83
CA CYS A 18 -5.93 7.45 20.24
C CYS A 18 -6.66 6.69 19.12
N PRO A 19 -6.64 5.35 19.11
CA PRO A 19 -7.39 4.56 18.14
C PRO A 19 -8.89 4.62 18.46
N LEU A 20 -9.67 5.19 17.55
CA LEU A 20 -11.11 5.40 17.72
C LEU A 20 -11.92 4.10 17.59
N ARG A 21 -11.35 3.02 17.03
CA ARG A 21 -11.89 1.66 17.16
C ARG A 21 -12.04 1.21 18.60
N ASN A 22 -11.16 1.69 19.50
CA ASN A 22 -11.20 1.30 20.89
C ASN A 22 -12.36 2.00 21.59
N SER A 23 -13.34 1.22 22.04
CA SER A 23 -14.55 1.77 22.65
C SER A 23 -14.28 2.68 23.84
N LYS A 24 -13.25 2.40 24.65
CA LYS A 24 -12.87 3.25 25.80
C LYS A 24 -12.42 4.64 25.37
N ILE A 25 -11.68 4.72 24.26
CA ILE A 25 -11.20 5.98 23.68
C ILE A 25 -12.36 6.70 22.98
N ALA A 26 -13.18 5.96 22.24
CA ALA A 26 -14.32 6.49 21.50
C ALA A 26 -15.38 7.15 22.43
N THR A 27 -15.58 6.57 23.62
CA THR A 27 -16.54 7.06 24.62
C THR A 27 -15.89 7.84 25.76
N ALA A 28 -14.62 8.22 25.60
CA ALA A 28 -13.89 9.02 26.59
C ALA A 28 -14.62 10.33 26.90
N THR A 29 -14.66 10.67 28.20
CA THR A 29 -15.35 11.88 28.67
C THR A 29 -14.37 12.94 29.18
N THR A 30 -13.18 12.52 29.60
CA THR A 30 -12.11 13.39 30.12
C THR A 30 -10.80 13.16 29.37
N LEU A 31 -9.85 14.11 29.45
CA LEU A 31 -8.53 13.94 28.83
C LEU A 31 -7.80 12.72 29.42
N ALA A 32 -7.98 12.43 30.71
CA ALA A 32 -7.41 11.26 31.36
C ALA A 32 -7.94 9.92 30.79
N ASP A 33 -9.18 9.89 30.28
CA ASP A 33 -9.76 8.68 29.67
C ASP A 33 -9.11 8.32 28.33
N LEU A 34 -8.39 9.27 27.69
CA LEU A 34 -7.63 9.02 26.47
C LEU A 34 -6.33 8.23 26.71
N PHE A 35 -5.93 8.04 27.97
CA PHE A 35 -4.77 7.22 28.33
C PHE A 35 -5.18 5.76 28.50
N GLU A 36 -4.59 4.87 27.70
CA GLU A 36 -4.85 3.42 27.80
C GLU A 36 -4.40 2.84 29.15
N TYR A 37 -3.23 3.28 29.64
CA TYR A 37 -2.68 2.88 30.92
C TYR A 37 -3.06 3.87 32.01
N ARG A 38 -3.59 3.35 33.11
CA ARG A 38 -3.89 4.15 34.31
C ARG A 38 -2.72 4.06 35.28
N CYS A 39 -2.03 5.16 35.47
CA CYS A 39 -1.07 5.33 36.57
C CYS A 39 -1.43 6.58 37.40
N TYR A 40 -0.78 6.72 38.55
CA TYR A 40 -1.06 7.78 39.51
C TYR A 40 -0.87 9.19 38.91
N GLU A 41 0.05 9.32 37.97
CA GLU A 41 0.43 10.57 37.33
C GLU A 41 -0.53 10.99 36.21
N VAL A 42 -1.32 10.08 35.63
CA VAL A 42 -2.22 10.40 34.49
C VAL A 42 -3.17 11.55 34.80
N PRO A 43 -3.89 11.58 35.94
CA PRO A 43 -4.73 12.72 36.29
C PRO A 43 -3.95 14.03 36.40
N MET A 44 -2.72 14.01 36.94
CA MET A 44 -1.89 15.21 37.08
C MET A 44 -1.44 15.74 35.71
N VAL A 45 -1.07 14.84 34.80
CA VAL A 45 -0.68 15.18 33.42
C VAL A 45 -1.88 15.71 32.64
N ALA A 46 -3.04 15.08 32.75
CA ALA A 46 -4.27 15.54 32.11
C ALA A 46 -4.64 16.95 32.59
N GLU A 47 -4.67 17.18 33.91
CA GLU A 47 -4.95 18.49 34.50
C GLU A 47 -3.95 19.55 34.03
N TRP A 48 -2.67 19.20 33.91
CA TRP A 48 -1.63 20.11 33.44
C TRP A 48 -1.88 20.60 32.01
N PHE A 49 -2.27 19.69 31.10
CA PHE A 49 -2.63 20.06 29.73
C PHE A 49 -3.97 20.80 29.65
N GLU A 50 -4.96 20.44 30.46
CA GLU A 50 -6.23 21.15 30.54
C GLU A 50 -6.04 22.62 30.97
N LYS A 51 -5.20 22.87 31.98
CA LYS A 51 -4.83 24.23 32.42
C LYS A 51 -4.14 25.05 31.33
N ARG A 52 -3.41 24.40 30.43
CA ARG A 52 -2.74 25.04 29.28
C ARG A 52 -3.58 25.02 28.01
N ASN A 53 -4.84 24.56 28.08
CA ASN A 53 -5.73 24.38 26.94
C ASN A 53 -5.12 23.53 25.81
N GLY A 54 -4.31 22.53 26.18
CA GLY A 54 -3.66 21.60 25.26
C GLY A 54 -2.35 22.11 24.63
N GLU A 55 -1.81 23.26 25.05
CA GLU A 55 -0.52 23.75 24.53
C GLU A 55 0.61 22.73 24.80
N GLY A 56 1.40 22.42 23.77
CA GLY A 56 2.45 21.39 23.84
C GLY A 56 1.95 19.95 23.68
N LEU A 57 0.63 19.72 23.49
CA LEU A 57 0.05 18.39 23.28
C LEU A 57 -0.18 18.11 21.79
N LEU A 58 0.24 16.94 21.32
CA LEU A 58 -0.16 16.36 20.05
C LEU A 58 -1.07 15.14 20.29
N ILE A 59 -2.25 15.14 19.69
CA ILE A 59 -3.17 13.99 19.72
C ILE A 59 -3.36 13.46 18.29
N ILE A 60 -3.15 12.15 18.11
CA ILE A 60 -3.43 11.44 16.87
C ILE A 60 -4.70 10.61 17.08
N PHE A 61 -5.82 11.08 16.53
CA PHE A 61 -7.05 10.31 16.46
C PHE A 61 -7.04 9.42 15.22
N ASP A 62 -6.91 8.12 15.43
CA ASP A 62 -6.82 7.15 14.34
C ASP A 62 -8.18 6.48 14.11
N GLY A 63 -8.74 6.61 12.91
CA GLY A 63 -9.98 5.94 12.50
C GLY A 63 -11.26 6.74 12.76
N TRP A 64 -11.36 7.98 12.27
CA TRP A 64 -12.61 8.78 12.38
C TRP A 64 -13.82 8.08 11.74
N ASP A 65 -13.60 7.32 10.67
CA ASP A 65 -14.63 6.52 10.01
C ASP A 65 -15.16 5.36 10.87
N GLU A 66 -14.49 5.01 11.96
CA GLU A 66 -14.88 3.94 12.88
C GLU A 66 -15.85 4.43 13.99
N LEU A 67 -15.95 5.74 14.20
CA LEU A 67 -16.93 6.30 15.12
C LEU A 67 -18.35 6.25 14.54
N SER A 68 -19.33 6.00 15.41
CA SER A 68 -20.75 6.17 15.07
C SER A 68 -21.08 7.64 14.82
N GLU A 69 -22.15 7.91 14.08
CA GLU A 69 -22.60 9.28 13.82
C GLU A 69 -22.85 10.08 15.10
N GLN A 70 -23.44 9.44 16.12
CA GLN A 70 -23.65 10.06 17.42
C GLN A 70 -22.34 10.48 18.08
N LEU A 71 -21.31 9.62 18.06
CA LEU A 71 -20.01 9.91 18.67
C LEU A 71 -19.23 10.95 17.87
N ARG A 72 -19.37 10.99 16.54
CA ARG A 72 -18.79 12.06 15.71
C ARG A 72 -19.35 13.45 16.03
N GLN A 73 -20.53 13.53 16.65
CA GLN A 73 -21.16 14.80 17.04
C GLN A 73 -20.91 15.19 18.51
N SER A 74 -20.85 14.20 19.40
CA SER A 74 -20.95 14.44 20.85
C SER A 74 -19.75 13.99 21.68
N SER A 75 -18.80 13.23 21.11
CA SER A 75 -17.66 12.72 21.87
C SER A 75 -16.66 13.82 22.26
N LEU A 76 -15.83 13.51 23.26
CA LEU A 76 -14.65 14.31 23.58
C LEU A 76 -13.72 14.46 22.37
N ALA A 77 -13.47 13.36 21.65
CA ALA A 77 -12.66 13.38 20.43
C ALA A 77 -13.22 14.37 19.41
N ALA A 78 -14.52 14.33 19.13
CA ALA A 78 -15.18 15.29 18.26
C ALA A 78 -15.02 16.73 18.76
N SER A 79 -15.18 16.97 20.06
CA SER A 79 -15.03 18.30 20.66
C SER A 79 -13.61 18.86 20.53
N ILE A 80 -12.58 18.02 20.71
CA ILE A 80 -11.17 18.38 20.53
C ILE A 80 -10.86 18.63 19.05
N ILE A 81 -11.29 17.73 18.15
CA ILE A 81 -11.10 17.86 16.70
C ILE A 81 -11.70 19.17 16.19
N HIS A 82 -12.94 19.49 16.62
CA HIS A 82 -13.62 20.73 16.26
C HIS A 82 -13.13 21.97 17.02
N ARG A 83 -12.03 21.86 17.78
CA ARG A 83 -11.41 22.95 18.55
C ARG A 83 -12.34 23.58 19.60
N LYS A 84 -13.41 22.89 20.00
CA LYS A 84 -14.32 23.31 21.08
C LYS A 84 -13.68 23.13 22.46
N GLN A 85 -12.75 22.18 22.59
CA GLN A 85 -11.94 21.94 23.77
C GLN A 85 -10.46 21.77 23.38
N LEU A 86 -9.55 22.13 24.29
CA LEU A 86 -8.09 22.01 24.10
C LEU A 86 -7.62 22.71 22.81
N ASN A 87 -8.08 23.94 22.56
CA ASN A 87 -7.91 24.57 21.24
C ASN A 87 -6.44 24.87 20.85
N LYS A 88 -5.50 24.82 21.79
CA LYS A 88 -4.05 24.99 21.54
C LYS A 88 -3.32 23.67 21.27
N CYS A 89 -3.98 22.52 21.37
CA CYS A 89 -3.34 21.25 21.01
C CYS A 89 -3.12 21.15 19.50
N SER A 90 -2.23 20.28 19.06
CA SER A 90 -2.17 19.84 17.67
C SER A 90 -2.91 18.52 17.53
N VAL A 91 -3.69 18.39 16.46
CA VAL A 91 -4.52 17.21 16.22
C VAL A 91 -4.24 16.69 14.82
N ILE A 92 -3.97 15.39 14.73
CA ILE A 92 -3.95 14.64 13.48
C ILE A 92 -5.14 13.68 13.52
N VAL A 93 -5.94 13.66 12.46
CA VAL A 93 -7.06 12.74 12.32
C VAL A 93 -6.83 11.89 11.08
N THR A 94 -6.90 10.58 11.22
CA THR A 94 -6.94 9.67 10.07
C THR A 94 -8.39 9.27 9.81
N SER A 95 -8.76 9.17 8.54
CA SER A 95 -10.11 8.78 8.13
C SER A 95 -10.06 8.19 6.73
N ARG A 96 -10.96 7.25 6.45
CA ARG A 96 -11.30 6.92 5.06
C ARG A 96 -11.99 8.10 4.36
N SER A 97 -11.85 8.17 3.04
CA SER A 97 -12.37 9.26 2.20
C SER A 97 -13.88 9.46 2.36
N TYR A 98 -14.66 8.38 2.43
CA TYR A 98 -16.12 8.46 2.54
C TYR A 98 -16.63 9.12 3.83
N ALA A 99 -15.86 9.08 4.93
CA ALA A 99 -16.27 9.68 6.21
C ALA A 99 -15.68 11.08 6.43
N SER A 100 -14.81 11.54 5.53
CA SER A 100 -14.05 12.79 5.69
C SER A 100 -14.88 14.04 5.38
N SER A 101 -16.06 13.89 4.77
CA SER A 101 -16.91 15.03 4.40
C SER A 101 -17.26 15.95 5.57
N SER A 102 -17.45 15.38 6.76
CA SER A 102 -17.68 16.14 8.01
C SER A 102 -16.45 16.95 8.44
N LEU A 103 -15.26 16.39 8.28
CA LEU A 103 -13.98 17.03 8.65
C LEU A 103 -13.59 18.12 7.67
N LEU A 104 -13.86 17.92 6.37
CA LEU A 104 -13.51 18.86 5.31
C LEU A 104 -14.38 20.14 5.33
N LYS A 105 -15.56 20.08 5.94
CA LYS A 105 -16.45 21.24 6.11
C LYS A 105 -16.07 22.13 7.30
N MET A 106 -15.00 21.80 8.03
CA MET A 106 -14.61 22.53 9.23
C MET A 106 -13.75 23.74 8.88
N ASP A 107 -14.15 24.92 9.33
CA ASP A 107 -13.39 26.17 9.15
C ASP A 107 -12.03 26.15 9.87
N THR A 108 -11.85 25.23 10.84
CA THR A 108 -10.64 25.09 11.64
C THR A 108 -9.61 24.12 11.05
N LEU A 109 -9.90 23.51 9.89
CA LEU A 109 -8.99 22.58 9.24
C LEU A 109 -7.77 23.33 8.70
N SER A 110 -6.60 23.05 9.28
CA SER A 110 -5.36 23.72 8.87
C SER A 110 -4.73 23.10 7.61
N ARG A 111 -4.92 21.80 7.40
CA ARG A 111 -4.31 21.04 6.29
C ARG A 111 -5.01 19.71 6.07
N HIS A 112 -5.19 19.35 4.81
CA HIS A 112 -5.65 18.04 4.38
C HIS A 112 -4.52 17.35 3.61
N VAL A 113 -4.26 16.09 3.93
CA VAL A 113 -3.26 15.26 3.24
C VAL A 113 -3.93 13.98 2.80
N GLN A 114 -3.87 13.69 1.51
CA GLN A 114 -4.33 12.43 0.95
C GLN A 114 -3.13 11.49 0.81
N VAL A 115 -3.22 10.30 1.42
CA VAL A 115 -2.25 9.23 1.21
C VAL A 115 -2.72 8.45 -0.01
N ILE A 116 -1.97 8.57 -1.10
CA ILE A 116 -2.38 8.03 -2.40
C ILE A 116 -1.94 6.56 -2.52
N GLY A 117 -0.66 6.22 -2.33
CA GLY A 117 -0.15 4.86 -2.47
C GLY A 117 1.31 4.86 -2.96
N PHE A 118 1.79 3.74 -3.49
CA PHE A 118 3.15 3.61 -4.04
C PHE A 118 3.22 3.86 -5.54
N SER A 119 4.22 4.62 -6.00
CA SER A 119 4.59 4.65 -7.42
C SER A 119 5.16 3.30 -7.90
N LYS A 120 5.32 3.11 -9.22
CA LYS A 120 5.93 1.89 -9.77
C LYS A 120 7.37 1.67 -9.28
N GLU A 121 8.11 2.76 -9.11
CA GLU A 121 9.48 2.77 -8.60
C GLU A 121 9.51 2.46 -7.10
N GLU A 122 8.56 3.00 -6.34
CA GLU A 122 8.39 2.69 -4.91
C GLU A 122 8.00 1.22 -4.69
N ILE A 123 7.12 0.66 -5.53
CA ILE A 123 6.78 -0.77 -5.49
C ILE A 123 8.05 -1.62 -5.66
N SER A 124 8.89 -1.30 -6.64
CA SER A 124 10.15 -2.01 -6.89
C SER A 124 11.10 -1.90 -5.69
N THR A 125 11.20 -0.69 -5.12
CA THR A 125 11.99 -0.42 -3.91
C THR A 125 11.51 -1.26 -2.71
N VAL A 126 10.20 -1.30 -2.47
CA VAL A 126 9.59 -2.07 -1.38
C VAL A 126 9.85 -3.56 -1.56
N ILE A 127 9.70 -4.10 -2.78
CA ILE A 127 9.98 -5.50 -3.08
C ILE A 127 11.43 -5.85 -2.74
N ILE A 128 12.38 -5.05 -3.22
CA ILE A 128 13.82 -5.28 -2.99
C ILE A 128 14.13 -5.21 -1.51
N GLN A 129 13.68 -4.16 -0.81
CA GLN A 129 13.94 -4.00 0.63
C GLN A 129 13.26 -5.07 1.49
N THR A 130 12.16 -5.64 1.03
CA THR A 130 11.44 -6.71 1.76
C THR A 130 12.12 -8.06 1.59
N LEU A 131 12.64 -8.35 0.40
CA LEU A 131 13.23 -9.65 0.07
C LEU A 131 14.72 -9.70 0.39
N GLN A 132 15.47 -8.64 0.06
CA GLN A 132 16.91 -8.55 0.29
C GLN A 132 17.21 -8.02 1.69
N LYS A 133 17.72 -8.89 2.55
CA LYS A 133 18.04 -8.56 3.95
C LYS A 133 19.30 -7.71 4.10
N ASP A 134 20.26 -7.82 3.18
CA ASP A 134 21.42 -6.95 3.16
C ASP A 134 21.03 -5.57 2.63
N THR A 135 20.94 -4.59 3.53
CA THR A 135 20.55 -3.22 3.21
C THR A 135 21.48 -2.55 2.19
N LYS A 136 22.79 -2.83 2.22
CA LYS A 136 23.73 -2.25 1.25
C LYS A 136 23.50 -2.83 -0.14
N LEU A 137 23.18 -4.11 -0.19
CA LEU A 137 22.89 -4.81 -1.42
C LEU A 137 21.57 -4.35 -2.03
N ALA A 138 20.53 -4.25 -1.22
CA ALA A 138 19.24 -3.70 -1.61
C ALA A 138 19.39 -2.30 -2.23
N GLN A 139 20.18 -1.43 -1.60
CA GLN A 139 20.46 -0.08 -2.13
C GLN A 139 21.17 -0.10 -3.49
N LYS A 140 22.16 -0.98 -3.68
CA LYS A 140 22.85 -1.13 -4.98
C LYS A 140 21.88 -1.55 -6.08
N ILE A 141 21.00 -2.51 -5.79
CA ILE A 141 20.01 -3.01 -6.77
C ILE A 141 19.01 -1.90 -7.12
N ILE A 142 18.51 -1.17 -6.13
CA ILE A 142 17.61 -0.01 -6.36
C ILE A 142 18.28 1.01 -7.27
N GLN A 143 19.54 1.38 -6.98
CA GLN A 143 20.28 2.33 -7.78
C GLN A 143 20.47 1.85 -9.23
N TYR A 144 20.80 0.57 -9.42
CA TYR A 144 20.92 -0.03 -10.74
C TYR A 144 19.61 0.02 -11.54
N LEU A 145 18.48 -0.35 -10.92
CA LEU A 145 17.19 -0.31 -11.61
C LEU A 145 16.76 1.11 -12.00
N HIS A 146 17.02 2.10 -11.14
CA HIS A 146 16.79 3.51 -11.47
C HIS A 146 17.66 3.98 -12.63
N SER A 147 18.92 3.55 -12.73
CA SER A 147 19.77 3.91 -13.87
C SER A 147 19.29 3.27 -15.17
N LYS A 148 18.74 2.06 -15.12
CA LYS A 148 18.24 1.35 -16.30
C LYS A 148 16.95 1.97 -16.85
N SER A 149 16.01 2.36 -15.98
CA SER A 149 14.75 2.97 -16.41
C SER A 149 14.93 4.30 -17.15
N ASN A 150 16.02 5.04 -16.88
CA ASN A 150 16.30 6.30 -17.57
C ASN A 150 16.84 6.09 -18.99
N ILE A 151 17.41 4.92 -19.29
CA ILE A 151 17.94 4.59 -20.62
C ILE A 151 16.80 4.15 -21.54
N ASP A 152 15.82 3.41 -21.01
CA ASP A 152 14.66 2.93 -21.76
C ASP A 152 13.68 4.04 -22.20
N SER A 153 13.79 5.26 -21.62
CA SER A 153 12.93 6.41 -21.97
C SER A 153 13.50 7.34 -23.06
N GLU A 154 14.75 7.14 -23.48
CA GLU A 154 15.41 7.97 -24.52
C GLU A 154 15.25 7.40 -25.95
N SER A 155 14.52 6.28 -26.12
CA SER A 155 14.35 5.62 -27.43
C SER A 155 13.02 5.91 -28.16
N ASP A 156 12.10 6.66 -27.56
CA ASP A 156 10.74 6.85 -28.11
C ASP A 156 10.49 8.24 -28.75
N ASP A 157 11.48 9.14 -28.75
CA ASP A 157 11.37 10.48 -29.34
C ASP A 157 11.82 10.54 -30.82
N GLU A 158 11.21 9.74 -31.70
CA GLU A 158 11.11 10.08 -33.13
C GLU A 158 9.80 9.53 -33.71
N ILE A 159 8.75 10.34 -33.72
CA ILE A 159 7.85 10.59 -34.87
C ILE A 159 7.16 11.93 -34.63
N SER A 160 7.47 12.87 -35.50
CA SER A 160 6.91 14.22 -35.58
C SER A 160 5.48 14.22 -36.12
N ASP A 161 4.64 15.00 -35.44
CA ASP A 161 3.46 15.75 -35.89
C ASP A 161 2.98 15.57 -37.34
N ASP A 162 1.74 15.10 -37.50
CA ASP A 162 0.82 15.65 -38.50
C ASP A 162 -0.53 15.91 -37.81
N GLU A 163 -0.88 17.19 -37.74
CA GLU A 163 -2.17 17.72 -37.29
C GLU A 163 -3.28 17.28 -38.27
N VAL A 164 -4.39 16.77 -37.74
CA VAL A 164 -5.68 16.84 -38.46
C VAL A 164 -6.78 17.18 -37.46
N GLU A 165 -7.25 18.42 -37.51
CA GLU A 165 -8.54 18.82 -36.97
C GLU A 165 -9.67 18.08 -37.69
N SER A 166 -10.65 17.57 -36.95
CA SER A 166 -12.03 17.55 -37.42
C SER A 166 -12.98 17.48 -36.24
N ASP A 167 -13.72 18.56 -36.06
CA ASP A 167 -14.96 18.64 -35.29
C ASP A 167 -16.06 17.74 -35.89
N ASP A 168 -17.02 17.48 -35.02
CA ASP A 168 -18.46 17.31 -35.26
C ASP A 168 -19.13 15.93 -35.31
N GLU A 169 -20.16 15.91 -34.45
CA GLU A 169 -21.51 15.37 -34.58
C GLU A 169 -21.85 13.97 -34.04
N LEU A 170 -22.64 14.05 -32.97
CA LEU A 170 -23.51 13.01 -32.42
C LEU A 170 -24.57 12.62 -33.46
N VAL A 171 -24.67 11.32 -33.73
CA VAL A 171 -25.94 10.73 -34.13
C VAL A 171 -26.10 9.39 -33.44
N GLU A 172 -27.14 9.30 -32.62
CA GLU A 172 -27.72 8.05 -32.15
C GLU A 172 -28.38 7.35 -33.34
N SER A 173 -28.18 6.04 -33.45
CA SER A 173 -29.14 5.17 -34.09
C SER A 173 -29.07 3.79 -33.45
N ASP A 174 -30.20 3.42 -32.84
CA ASP A 174 -30.63 2.06 -32.58
C ASP A 174 -30.45 1.18 -33.82
N ASP A 175 -30.10 -0.09 -33.63
CA ASP A 175 -30.74 -1.14 -34.43
C ASP A 175 -30.67 -2.52 -33.76
N GLU A 176 -31.79 -3.22 -33.98
CA GLU A 176 -32.29 -4.39 -33.28
C GLU A 176 -31.56 -5.71 -33.59
N LEU A 177 -31.82 -6.63 -32.66
CA LEU A 177 -31.56 -8.06 -32.64
C LEU A 177 -31.89 -8.80 -33.96
N VAL A 178 -31.00 -9.70 -34.37
CA VAL A 178 -31.43 -10.99 -34.95
C VAL A 178 -30.49 -12.10 -34.50
N GLU A 179 -31.07 -13.09 -33.84
CA GLU A 179 -30.47 -14.40 -33.54
C GLU A 179 -30.37 -15.25 -34.81
N SER A 180 -29.35 -16.11 -34.89
CA SER A 180 -29.53 -17.42 -35.53
C SER A 180 -28.52 -18.42 -34.95
N ASP A 181 -29.10 -19.56 -34.59
CA ASP A 181 -28.50 -20.76 -33.99
C ASP A 181 -27.83 -21.68 -35.04
N ASP A 182 -27.08 -22.66 -34.49
CA ASP A 182 -26.73 -23.99 -35.02
C ASP A 182 -25.65 -24.08 -36.12
N GLU A 183 -24.73 -25.04 -36.14
CA GLU A 183 -24.74 -26.40 -35.61
C GLU A 183 -23.31 -26.98 -35.57
N LEU A 184 -23.12 -28.01 -34.75
CA LEU A 184 -21.91 -28.79 -34.52
C LEU A 184 -21.53 -29.69 -35.69
N VAL A 185 -20.23 -29.84 -35.99
CA VAL A 185 -19.70 -31.15 -36.44
C VAL A 185 -18.28 -31.37 -35.90
N GLU A 186 -18.12 -32.48 -35.19
CA GLU A 186 -16.86 -33.08 -34.74
C GLU A 186 -16.03 -33.62 -35.91
N SER A 187 -14.71 -33.56 -35.78
CA SER A 187 -13.85 -34.61 -36.34
C SER A 187 -12.67 -34.85 -35.40
N ASN A 188 -12.60 -36.10 -34.92
CA ASN A 188 -11.40 -36.69 -34.32
C ASN A 188 -10.37 -36.89 -35.42
N ASP A 189 -9.12 -36.54 -35.14
CA ASP A 189 -7.98 -37.31 -35.63
C ASP A 189 -6.94 -37.46 -34.51
N GLU A 190 -6.68 -38.72 -34.20
CA GLU A 190 -5.64 -39.22 -33.33
C GLU A 190 -4.38 -39.40 -34.20
N LEU A 191 -3.19 -39.10 -33.66
CA LEU A 191 -1.96 -39.92 -33.73
C LEU A 191 -0.67 -39.07 -33.55
N VAL A 192 -0.03 -39.34 -32.40
CA VAL A 192 1.40 -39.66 -32.21
C VAL A 192 2.47 -38.71 -32.79
N GLY A 193 3.08 -37.95 -31.88
CA GLY A 193 4.48 -38.12 -31.46
C GLY A 193 5.57 -37.47 -32.29
N SER A 194 6.32 -36.55 -31.65
CA SER A 194 7.80 -36.49 -31.67
C SER A 194 8.24 -35.58 -30.52
N ASP A 195 9.10 -36.10 -29.65
CA ASP A 195 9.92 -35.31 -28.75
C ASP A 195 10.91 -34.47 -29.58
N ASP A 196 10.97 -33.16 -29.34
CA ASP A 196 12.13 -32.35 -29.74
C ASP A 196 12.59 -31.53 -28.53
N GLU A 197 13.75 -31.94 -28.00
CA GLU A 197 14.60 -31.19 -27.09
C GLU A 197 15.02 -29.88 -27.75
N LEU A 198 14.42 -28.76 -27.34
CA LEU A 198 14.96 -27.43 -27.64
C LEU A 198 16.06 -27.09 -26.64
N VAL A 199 17.28 -27.43 -27.04
CA VAL A 199 18.53 -26.94 -26.44
C VAL A 199 18.74 -25.51 -26.93
N GLU A 200 18.31 -24.51 -26.16
CA GLU A 200 18.73 -23.12 -26.41
C GLU A 200 20.14 -22.91 -25.85
N SER A 201 21.09 -22.97 -26.77
CA SER A 201 22.49 -22.60 -26.59
C SER A 201 22.64 -21.11 -26.27
N ASN A 202 23.45 -20.83 -25.24
CA ASN A 202 23.96 -19.51 -24.85
C ASN A 202 24.44 -18.69 -26.05
N GLY A 203 23.78 -17.56 -26.30
CA GLY A 203 24.31 -16.46 -27.09
C GLY A 203 25.11 -15.51 -26.18
N GLU A 204 26.43 -15.57 -26.30
CA GLU A 204 27.38 -14.61 -25.73
C GLU A 204 27.30 -13.30 -26.52
N LEU A 205 26.76 -12.24 -25.89
CA LEU A 205 26.89 -10.86 -26.36
C LEU A 205 27.70 -10.10 -25.34
N VAL A 206 28.99 -9.90 -25.66
CA VAL A 206 29.91 -9.04 -24.93
C VAL A 206 29.65 -7.60 -25.35
N GLU A 207 28.91 -6.84 -24.54
CA GLU A 207 28.97 -5.38 -24.59
C GLU A 207 29.79 -4.84 -23.41
N ARG A 208 30.88 -4.19 -23.78
CA ARG A 208 31.92 -3.68 -22.90
C ARG A 208 31.52 -2.31 -22.34
N GLY A 209 30.51 -2.29 -21.48
CA GLY A 209 30.27 -1.22 -20.49
C GLY A 209 30.71 -1.73 -19.12
N SER A 210 31.04 -0.86 -18.15
CA SER A 210 31.42 -1.29 -16.80
C SER A 210 30.27 -2.07 -16.14
N GLU A 211 30.32 -3.40 -16.25
CA GLU A 211 29.33 -4.34 -15.74
C GLU A 211 29.39 -4.32 -14.22
N VAL A 212 28.47 -3.58 -13.61
CA VAL A 212 28.14 -3.78 -12.19
C VAL A 212 27.40 -5.12 -12.16
N GLU A 213 28.13 -6.23 -12.01
CA GLU A 213 27.55 -7.55 -11.82
C GLU A 213 26.52 -7.46 -10.68
N LEU A 214 25.23 -7.59 -11.04
CA LEU A 214 24.16 -7.60 -10.05
C LEU A 214 24.42 -8.79 -9.11
N PRO A 215 24.49 -8.54 -7.80
CA PRO A 215 24.81 -9.59 -6.85
C PRO A 215 23.78 -10.71 -6.92
N THR A 216 24.30 -11.93 -7.10
CA THR A 216 23.57 -13.12 -7.56
C THR A 216 22.96 -13.94 -6.43
N ASP A 217 22.80 -13.39 -5.23
CA ASP A 217 22.20 -14.16 -4.16
C ASP A 217 20.71 -14.42 -4.43
N LYS A 218 20.20 -15.50 -3.84
CA LYS A 218 18.85 -15.99 -4.09
C LYS A 218 17.78 -14.94 -3.80
N ASP A 219 17.96 -14.10 -2.79
CA ASP A 219 16.97 -13.10 -2.38
C ASP A 219 16.95 -11.94 -3.39
N SER A 220 18.13 -11.51 -3.88
CA SER A 220 18.24 -10.53 -4.97
C SER A 220 17.60 -11.03 -6.27
N GLN A 221 17.89 -12.27 -6.66
CA GLN A 221 17.29 -12.87 -7.86
C GLN A 221 15.77 -12.96 -7.75
N LEU A 222 15.25 -13.37 -6.58
CA LEU A 222 13.82 -13.47 -6.33
C LEU A 222 13.12 -12.10 -6.42
N ALA A 223 13.76 -11.05 -5.90
CA ALA A 223 13.22 -9.68 -5.98
C ALA A 223 13.17 -9.16 -7.41
N VAL A 224 14.26 -9.31 -8.17
CA VAL A 224 14.32 -8.88 -9.58
C VAL A 224 13.32 -9.68 -10.41
N LYS A 225 13.18 -10.99 -10.16
CA LYS A 225 12.20 -11.83 -10.84
C LYS A 225 10.77 -11.37 -10.56
N LEU A 226 10.41 -11.10 -9.31
CA LEU A 226 9.08 -10.58 -8.96
C LEU A 226 8.79 -9.24 -9.67
N ILE A 227 9.76 -8.33 -9.71
CA ILE A 227 9.60 -7.04 -10.40
C ILE A 227 9.31 -7.25 -11.89
N ASN A 228 10.04 -8.16 -12.55
CA ASN A 228 9.82 -8.48 -13.95
C ASN A 228 8.47 -9.17 -14.19
N ASP A 229 8.10 -10.13 -13.34
CA ASP A 229 6.81 -10.80 -13.41
C ASP A 229 5.65 -9.79 -13.26
N LEU A 230 5.80 -8.78 -12.40
CA LEU A 230 4.82 -7.71 -12.24
C LEU A 230 4.74 -6.77 -13.45
N LYS A 231 5.83 -6.55 -14.19
CA LYS A 231 5.78 -5.80 -15.46
C LYS A 231 4.92 -6.51 -16.50
N LEU A 232 4.93 -7.85 -16.52
CA LEU A 232 4.09 -8.65 -17.41
C LEU A 232 2.64 -8.78 -16.89
N ARG A 233 2.45 -8.69 -15.56
CA ARG A 233 1.16 -8.80 -14.88
C ARG A 233 0.65 -7.44 -14.39
N ASN A 234 0.29 -6.57 -15.33
CA ASN A 234 -0.24 -5.23 -15.06
C ASN A 234 -1.50 -5.24 -14.17
N ASP A 235 -2.32 -6.28 -14.26
CA ASP A 235 -3.48 -6.53 -13.39
C ASP A 235 -3.09 -6.68 -11.91
N VAL A 236 -1.92 -7.26 -11.62
CA VAL A 236 -1.39 -7.42 -10.26
C VAL A 236 -0.57 -6.20 -9.84
N GLN A 237 0.24 -5.65 -10.76
CA GLN A 237 1.10 -4.49 -10.49
C GLN A 237 0.26 -3.26 -10.11
N SER A 238 -0.83 -3.01 -10.83
CA SER A 238 -1.73 -1.88 -10.54
C SER A 238 -2.32 -1.94 -9.13
N LEU A 239 -2.56 -3.15 -8.60
CA LEU A 239 -3.04 -3.34 -7.23
C LEU A 239 -1.95 -3.13 -6.18
N CYS A 240 -0.67 -3.37 -6.52
CA CYS A 240 0.47 -3.16 -5.62
C CYS A 240 0.71 -1.69 -5.27
N TYR A 241 0.04 -0.76 -5.94
CA TYR A 241 -0.09 0.63 -5.51
C TYR A 241 -0.58 0.74 -4.06
N VAL A 242 -1.45 -0.18 -3.62
CA VAL A 242 -1.90 -0.27 -2.23
C VAL A 242 -0.84 -1.05 -1.41
N PRO A 243 -0.23 -0.45 -0.37
CA PRO A 243 0.86 -1.09 0.37
C PRO A 243 0.54 -2.48 0.96
N LEU A 244 -0.70 -2.66 1.41
CA LEU A 244 -1.17 -3.94 1.92
C LEU A 244 -1.19 -5.02 0.83
N VAL A 245 -1.67 -4.68 -0.38
CA VAL A 245 -1.72 -5.64 -1.49
C VAL A 245 -0.31 -5.95 -1.99
N CYS A 246 0.57 -4.95 -2.08
CA CYS A 246 1.99 -5.18 -2.38
C CYS A 246 2.61 -6.21 -1.41
N SER A 247 2.36 -6.03 -0.10
CA SER A 247 2.82 -6.97 0.93
C SER A 247 2.23 -8.38 0.77
N MET A 248 0.94 -8.48 0.38
CA MET A 248 0.28 -9.75 0.09
C MET A 248 0.93 -10.46 -1.11
N VAL A 249 1.19 -9.73 -2.19
CA VAL A 249 1.84 -10.26 -3.40
C VAL A 249 3.24 -10.78 -3.08
N ILE A 250 4.06 -10.00 -2.37
CA ILE A 250 5.40 -10.43 -1.95
C ILE A 250 5.31 -11.71 -1.11
N LEU A 251 4.38 -11.77 -0.15
CA LEU A 251 4.18 -12.95 0.70
C LEU A 251 3.79 -14.18 -0.11
N VAL A 252 2.78 -14.06 -0.99
CA VAL A 252 2.31 -15.19 -1.80
C VAL A 252 3.40 -15.65 -2.75
N TYR A 253 4.08 -14.72 -3.43
CA TYR A 253 5.18 -15.04 -4.34
C TYR A 253 6.29 -15.85 -3.65
N CYS A 254 6.68 -15.47 -2.43
CA CYS A 254 7.65 -16.22 -1.63
C CYS A 254 7.18 -17.63 -1.24
N LYS A 255 5.87 -17.82 -1.07
CA LYS A 255 5.29 -19.09 -0.62
C LYS A 255 4.97 -20.04 -1.76
N GLU A 256 4.74 -19.51 -2.96
CA GLU A 256 4.46 -20.26 -4.18
C GLU A 256 5.73 -20.45 -5.04
N GLY A 257 6.90 -20.53 -4.40
CA GLY A 257 8.15 -20.89 -5.08
C GLY A 257 8.71 -19.81 -6.02
N GLY A 258 8.28 -18.55 -5.88
CA GLY A 258 8.69 -17.46 -6.76
C GLY A 258 7.90 -17.43 -8.06
N HIS A 259 6.60 -17.69 -7.99
CA HIS A 259 5.68 -17.57 -9.11
C HIS A 259 4.43 -16.79 -8.70
N LEU A 260 3.97 -15.89 -9.56
CA LEU A 260 2.69 -15.22 -9.38
C LEU A 260 1.54 -16.18 -9.71
N PRO A 261 0.48 -16.23 -8.90
CA PRO A 261 -0.72 -16.99 -9.24
C PRO A 261 -1.35 -16.49 -10.54
N THR A 262 -1.94 -17.39 -11.32
CA THR A 262 -2.46 -17.09 -12.66
C THR A 262 -3.61 -16.08 -12.61
N THR A 263 -4.45 -16.13 -11.58
CA THR A 263 -5.59 -15.22 -11.42
C THR A 263 -5.53 -14.42 -10.12
N LEU A 264 -6.20 -13.27 -10.10
CA LEU A 264 -6.38 -12.48 -8.87
C LEU A 264 -7.09 -13.30 -7.77
N THR A 265 -8.09 -14.10 -8.13
CA THR A 265 -8.78 -14.98 -7.18
C THR A 265 -7.81 -15.95 -6.53
N GLN A 266 -6.92 -16.59 -7.30
CA GLN A 266 -5.89 -17.48 -6.75
C GLN A 266 -4.91 -16.73 -5.85
N LEU A 267 -4.55 -15.50 -6.17
CA LEU A 267 -3.72 -14.65 -5.31
C LEU A 267 -4.35 -14.48 -3.92
N TYR A 268 -5.63 -14.12 -3.85
CA TYR A 268 -6.34 -13.97 -2.57
C TYR A 268 -6.52 -15.31 -1.85
N GLN A 269 -6.89 -16.38 -2.57
CA GLN A 269 -7.03 -17.72 -2.00
C GLN A 269 -5.71 -18.22 -1.39
N ASN A 270 -4.60 -18.07 -2.11
CA ASN A 270 -3.28 -18.43 -1.63
C ASN A 270 -2.89 -17.58 -0.42
N PHE A 271 -3.14 -16.27 -0.44
CA PHE A 271 -2.90 -15.42 0.73
C PHE A 271 -3.66 -15.88 1.98
N ILE A 272 -4.95 -16.20 1.84
CA ILE A 272 -5.78 -16.73 2.94
C ILE A 272 -5.20 -18.06 3.45
N LEU A 273 -4.89 -18.98 2.53
CA LEU A 273 -4.32 -20.29 2.88
C LEU A 273 -2.99 -20.16 3.64
N GLN A 274 -2.09 -19.29 3.17
CA GLN A 274 -0.80 -19.05 3.83
C GLN A 274 -0.98 -18.38 5.20
N THR A 275 -1.97 -17.50 5.35
CA THR A 275 -2.31 -16.85 6.63
C THR A 275 -2.84 -17.86 7.65
N ILE A 276 -3.70 -18.80 7.22
CA ILE A 276 -4.20 -19.90 8.06
C ILE A 276 -3.05 -20.83 8.47
N ARG A 277 -2.22 -21.27 7.51
CA ARG A 277 -1.03 -22.11 7.79
C ARG A 277 -0.11 -21.46 8.81
N ARG A 278 0.13 -20.16 8.69
CA ARG A 278 0.94 -19.40 9.66
C ARG A 278 0.34 -19.44 11.06
N HIS A 279 -0.98 -19.20 11.20
CA HIS A 279 -1.65 -19.26 12.51
C HIS A 279 -1.59 -20.64 13.14
N LEU A 280 -1.85 -21.70 12.37
CA LEU A 280 -1.78 -23.08 12.87
C LEU A 280 -0.36 -23.43 13.35
N ASN A 281 0.67 -22.97 12.65
CA ASN A 281 2.05 -23.19 13.06
C ASN A 281 2.42 -22.43 14.35
N LEU A 282 1.92 -21.21 14.52
CA LEU A 282 2.10 -20.45 15.78
C LEU A 282 1.39 -21.15 16.94
N TYR A 283 0.15 -21.61 16.73
CA TYR A 283 -0.59 -22.37 17.73
C TYR A 283 0.18 -23.63 18.17
N LYS A 284 0.72 -24.41 17.22
CA LYS A 284 1.55 -25.58 17.54
C LYS A 284 2.80 -25.26 18.34
N ARG A 285 3.41 -24.08 18.15
CA ARG A 285 4.59 -23.63 18.91
C ARG A 285 4.27 -23.14 20.33
N CYS A 286 3.03 -22.75 20.59
CA CYS A 286 2.60 -22.30 21.92
C CYS A 286 2.10 -23.45 22.79
N VAL A 287 1.70 -24.58 22.18
CA VAL A 287 1.11 -25.75 22.87
C VAL A 287 2.14 -26.86 23.12
N ASN A 288 3.30 -26.83 22.46
CA ASN A 288 4.44 -27.71 22.72
C ASN A 288 5.59 -26.93 23.35
#